data_AF-A0A510UYX8-F1
#
_entry.id   AF-A0A510UYX8-F1
#
_cell.length_a   1.000
_cell.length_b   1.000
_cell.length_c   1.000
_cell.angle_alpha   90.00
_cell.angle_beta   90.00
_cell.angle_gamma   90.00
#
_symmetry.space_group_name_H-M   'P 1'
#
loop_
_entity.id
_entity.type
_entity.pdbx_description
1 polymer ?
#
loop_
_entity_poly.entity_id
_entity_poly.type
_entity_poly.pdbx_seq_one_letter_code
_entity_poly.pdbx_strand_id
1 'polypeptide(L)'
;MRIKVTGHGGTVSGAGSYEPGETVQLTATPKKGQVWGGWTSTQLEWIGARVDSFTMPENDVVLTTSFRPAIKPLKDVYRDYFDVGNIYSGPQTYAAGSPNVATVDRHYSAMTAENNMKPDQLLPNANIDPVTGEFTFTFAAADAFVDQTLAKHKKVHGHVLVWHGQSPARINSGPTGGTRELARANMERYIKAVLTHFKGRTVSWDVVNEAFVDGLDEFDPATQDWRDFLRGGPNGGWSNWYAAYANGADTAAGESPADFIYDAFVFARKYGPEQRLVYNDFNVFQSEGKGEAIVTMAKDLNARYAAENPRDERPLIESIGLQSHNYINQTPAFACSDHTQLRKVVDDDAQEWQPGACSDHASVERSLQLITEAGLTADISELDTQVWEAWNGQPEGDDRSQYRDLTDPSVKDRISRDGFTYWVGKITNRAELEKIQAQRFAEYFAVYKKYSTYIHRVTFWGLTDQLSWRATHNPQIFNSDFSEKLAAVAVADPERWLGIRGQITDTSTLQATIAHAKAIDLRTYTPKSAAAVRKALGNAKAALAKGASQAKVNRATAELERAIDQLQLHKPHHPKPVPPKPAPPKPPHPRP
;
A
#
# COMPACT_ATOMS: atom_id res chain seq x y z
N MET A 1 -11.81 50.11 6.33
CA MET A 1 -11.34 49.18 5.27
C MET A 1 -12.44 48.20 4.91
N ARG A 2 -12.51 47.72 3.66
CA ARG A 2 -13.58 46.83 3.17
C ARG A 2 -13.13 45.38 3.03
N ILE A 3 -14.06 44.47 3.33
CA ILE A 3 -13.97 43.06 3.00
C ILE A 3 -15.02 42.72 1.97
N LYS A 4 -14.60 42.12 0.86
CA LYS A 4 -15.50 41.45 -0.07
C LYS A 4 -15.38 39.96 0.11
N VAL A 5 -16.53 39.31 0.32
CA VAL A 5 -16.62 37.85 0.35
C VAL A 5 -17.35 37.32 -0.88
N THR A 6 -16.78 36.31 -1.54
CA THR A 6 -17.42 35.61 -2.65
C THR A 6 -17.28 34.10 -2.49
N GLY A 7 -18.38 33.38 -2.71
CA GLY A 7 -18.41 31.91 -2.66
C GLY A 7 -19.60 31.40 -3.47
N HIS A 8 -19.35 30.46 -4.37
CA HIS A 8 -20.41 29.80 -5.15
C HIS A 8 -20.64 28.42 -4.54
N GLY A 9 -21.84 28.17 -4.00
CA GLY A 9 -22.16 26.86 -3.39
C GLY A 9 -22.30 26.84 -1.86
N GLY A 10 -22.17 27.97 -1.17
CA GLY A 10 -22.39 28.07 0.28
C GLY A 10 -22.98 29.42 0.68
N THR A 11 -23.11 29.62 1.99
CA THR A 11 -23.40 30.94 2.59
C THR A 11 -22.16 31.44 3.29
N VAL A 12 -21.91 32.74 3.14
CA VAL A 12 -20.71 33.40 3.62
C VAL A 12 -21.08 34.72 4.30
N SER A 13 -20.42 35.04 5.41
CA SER A 13 -20.57 36.32 6.12
C SER A 13 -19.21 36.91 6.48
N GLY A 14 -19.20 38.20 6.87
CA GLY A 14 -17.99 38.94 7.24
C GLY A 14 -17.56 40.00 6.22
N ALA A 15 -18.34 40.18 5.13
CA ALA A 15 -18.19 41.34 4.27
C ALA A 15 -18.71 42.60 4.96
N GLY A 16 -17.99 43.71 4.86
CA GLY A 16 -18.35 44.96 5.54
C GLY A 16 -17.23 45.98 5.51
N SER A 17 -17.45 47.08 6.24
CA SER A 17 -16.44 48.10 6.52
C SER A 17 -16.06 48.01 7.99
N TYR A 18 -14.77 47.91 8.26
CA TYR A 18 -14.21 47.73 9.61
C TYR A 18 -13.04 48.69 9.83
N GLU A 19 -12.81 49.07 11.09
CA GLU A 19 -11.64 49.85 11.47
C GLU A 19 -10.37 48.98 11.51
N PRO A 20 -9.18 49.50 11.16
CA PRO A 20 -7.93 48.77 11.37
C PRO A 20 -7.80 48.30 12.83
N GLY A 21 -7.43 47.03 13.02
CA GLY A 21 -7.34 46.38 14.34
C GLY A 21 -8.65 45.77 14.85
N GLU A 22 -9.79 46.02 14.19
CA GLU A 22 -11.07 45.41 14.56
C GLU A 22 -11.07 43.90 14.25
N THR A 23 -11.64 43.08 15.14
CA THR A 23 -11.83 41.65 14.89
C THR A 23 -13.09 41.42 14.07
N VAL A 24 -12.93 40.84 12.89
CA VAL A 24 -14.01 40.50 11.99
C VAL A 24 -14.33 39.02 12.08
N GLN A 25 -15.59 38.71 12.34
CA GLN A 25 -16.10 37.34 12.35
C GLN A 25 -16.41 36.88 10.92
N LEU A 26 -15.82 35.76 10.53
CA LEU A 26 -15.99 35.14 9.22
C LEU A 26 -16.82 33.88 9.38
N THR A 27 -17.74 33.64 8.46
CA THR A 27 -18.39 32.33 8.36
C THR A 27 -18.39 31.87 6.92
N ALA A 28 -18.14 30.57 6.72
CA ALA A 28 -18.26 29.90 5.43
C ALA A 28 -18.96 28.56 5.64
N THR A 29 -20.27 28.56 5.42
CA THR A 29 -21.09 27.36 5.58
C THR A 29 -21.34 26.72 4.21
N PRO A 30 -20.79 25.52 3.95
CA PRO A 30 -21.05 24.81 2.70
C PRO A 30 -22.51 24.36 2.61
N LYS A 31 -23.09 24.32 1.39
CA LYS A 31 -24.35 23.60 1.16
C LYS A 31 -24.15 22.10 1.38
N LYS A 32 -25.26 21.38 1.60
CA LYS A 32 -25.27 19.92 1.69
C LYS A 32 -24.51 19.29 0.52
N GLY A 33 -23.56 18.40 0.82
CA GLY A 33 -22.74 17.70 -0.17
C GLY A 33 -21.52 18.47 -0.67
N GLN A 34 -21.28 19.68 -0.16
CA GLN A 34 -20.06 20.43 -0.39
C GLN A 34 -19.21 20.51 0.88
N VAL A 35 -17.93 20.78 0.69
CA VAL A 35 -16.98 21.10 1.74
C VAL A 35 -16.43 22.50 1.50
N TRP A 36 -16.06 23.14 2.61
CA TRP A 36 -15.40 24.43 2.58
C TRP A 36 -13.90 24.24 2.33
N GLY A 37 -13.39 24.93 1.31
CA GLY A 37 -11.98 24.90 0.90
C GLY A 37 -11.11 25.96 1.55
N GLY A 38 -11.62 26.69 2.55
CA GLY A 38 -10.90 27.76 3.24
C GLY A 38 -10.99 29.14 2.55
N TRP A 39 -10.45 30.16 3.20
CA TRP A 39 -10.31 31.53 2.73
C TRP A 39 -9.03 31.71 1.91
N THR A 40 -9.12 32.43 0.80
CA THR A 40 -7.98 32.79 -0.06
C THR A 40 -7.94 34.29 -0.24
N SER A 41 -6.76 34.88 -0.11
CA SER A 41 -6.52 36.31 -0.27
C SER A 41 -5.11 36.52 -0.81
N THR A 42 -5.01 37.18 -1.96
CA THR A 42 -3.70 37.57 -2.51
C THR A 42 -3.03 38.63 -1.65
N GLN A 43 -3.81 39.49 -0.98
CA GLN A 43 -3.28 40.55 -0.11
C GLN A 43 -2.70 40.01 1.20
N LEU A 44 -3.21 38.88 1.67
CA LEU A 44 -2.76 38.25 2.92
C LEU A 44 -1.88 37.03 2.65
N GLU A 45 -1.64 36.68 1.38
CA GLU A 45 -0.98 35.43 0.97
C GLU A 45 -1.66 34.17 1.51
N TRP A 46 -2.95 34.26 1.83
CA TRP A 46 -3.74 33.13 2.32
C TRP A 46 -4.14 32.23 1.16
N ILE A 47 -3.95 30.93 1.35
CA ILE A 47 -4.38 29.90 0.42
C ILE A 47 -5.14 28.86 1.24
N GLY A 48 -6.47 28.89 1.17
CA GLY A 48 -7.31 27.92 1.87
C GLY A 48 -7.33 28.03 3.40
N ALA A 49 -7.07 29.21 3.95
CA ALA A 49 -7.04 29.47 5.38
C ALA A 49 -8.36 29.14 6.09
N ARG A 50 -8.31 28.30 7.13
CA ARG A 50 -9.48 27.85 7.90
C ARG A 50 -9.61 28.62 9.21
N VAL A 51 -10.14 29.84 9.12
CA VAL A 51 -10.36 30.70 10.29
C VAL A 51 -11.79 31.23 10.36
N ASP A 52 -12.28 31.33 11.59
CA ASP A 52 -13.59 31.89 11.92
C ASP A 52 -13.52 33.38 12.31
N SER A 53 -12.31 33.91 12.52
CA SER A 53 -12.12 35.35 12.75
C SER A 53 -10.79 35.84 12.22
N PHE A 54 -10.71 37.13 11.91
CA PHE A 54 -9.46 37.78 11.51
C PHE A 54 -9.41 39.24 11.96
N THR A 55 -8.22 39.75 12.19
CA THR A 55 -8.00 41.16 12.55
C THR A 55 -7.85 42.02 11.31
N MET A 56 -8.66 43.08 11.19
CA MET A 56 -8.66 43.95 10.02
C MET A 56 -7.32 44.69 9.86
N PRO A 57 -6.63 44.60 8.71
CA PRO A 57 -5.39 45.34 8.49
C PRO A 57 -5.67 46.80 8.08
N GLU A 58 -4.60 47.59 7.94
CA GLU A 58 -4.65 49.00 7.51
C GLU A 58 -5.04 49.19 6.04
N ASN A 59 -5.33 48.13 5.29
CA ASN A 59 -5.67 48.17 3.87
C ASN A 59 -6.95 47.36 3.57
N ASP A 60 -7.63 47.67 2.45
CA ASP A 60 -8.76 46.88 1.95
C ASP A 60 -8.30 45.44 1.62
N VAL A 61 -9.08 44.43 2.03
CA VAL A 61 -8.77 43.01 1.82
C VAL A 61 -9.90 42.33 1.06
N VAL A 62 -9.55 41.47 0.11
CA VAL A 62 -10.53 40.61 -0.58
C VAL A 62 -10.35 39.18 -0.09
N LEU A 63 -11.34 38.68 0.65
CA LEU A 63 -11.37 37.29 1.09
C LEU A 63 -12.29 36.51 0.15
N THR A 64 -11.71 35.64 -0.65
CA THR A 64 -12.48 34.71 -1.48
C THR A 64 -12.56 33.36 -0.78
N THR A 65 -13.62 32.60 -1.01
CA THR A 65 -13.65 31.21 -0.55
C THR A 65 -14.19 30.30 -1.64
N SER A 66 -13.74 29.05 -1.61
CA SER A 66 -14.24 28.01 -2.49
C SER A 66 -15.09 27.02 -1.69
N PHE A 67 -16.22 26.66 -2.28
CA PHE A 67 -16.96 25.47 -1.89
C PHE A 67 -16.80 24.45 -3.00
N ARG A 68 -16.37 23.25 -2.63
CA ARG A 68 -16.16 22.16 -3.59
C ARG A 68 -17.02 20.97 -3.21
N PRO A 69 -17.44 20.12 -4.17
CA PRO A 69 -18.07 18.86 -3.84
C PRO A 69 -17.17 18.06 -2.89
N ALA A 70 -17.77 17.46 -1.86
CA ALA A 70 -17.03 16.53 -1.01
C ALA A 70 -16.47 15.38 -1.85
N ILE A 71 -15.28 14.89 -1.51
CA ILE A 71 -14.67 13.81 -2.30
C ILE A 71 -15.53 12.55 -2.28
N LYS A 72 -15.49 11.81 -3.38
CA LYS A 72 -16.15 10.49 -3.44
C LYS A 72 -15.51 9.55 -2.41
N PRO A 73 -16.27 8.61 -1.82
CA PRO A 73 -15.72 7.52 -1.04
C PRO A 73 -14.53 6.87 -1.74
N LEU A 74 -13.36 6.81 -1.10
CA LEU A 74 -12.14 6.31 -1.75
C LEU A 74 -12.29 4.83 -2.13
N LYS A 75 -12.88 4.01 -1.25
CA LYS A 75 -13.26 2.63 -1.54
C LYS A 75 -14.13 2.46 -2.79
N ASP A 76 -14.94 3.46 -3.17
CA ASP A 76 -15.76 3.40 -4.38
C ASP A 76 -14.99 3.84 -5.62
N VAL A 77 -14.11 4.85 -5.48
CA VAL A 77 -13.20 5.31 -6.55
C VAL A 77 -12.26 4.20 -6.98
N TYR A 78 -11.74 3.44 -6.01
CA TYR A 78 -10.69 2.46 -6.20
C TYR A 78 -11.17 1.00 -6.23
N ARG A 79 -12.48 0.75 -6.10
CA ARG A 79 -13.07 -0.61 -6.02
C ARG A 79 -12.62 -1.58 -7.12
N ASP A 80 -12.42 -1.07 -8.34
CA ASP A 80 -12.02 -1.89 -9.50
C ASP A 80 -10.49 -1.96 -9.68
N TYR A 81 -9.72 -1.36 -8.77
CA TYR A 81 -8.25 -1.32 -8.77
C TYR A 81 -7.68 -2.11 -7.57
N PHE A 82 -7.95 -1.67 -6.34
CA PHE A 82 -7.41 -2.26 -5.11
C PHE A 82 -8.26 -1.88 -3.88
N ASP A 83 -8.07 -2.56 -2.76
CA ASP A 83 -8.68 -2.15 -1.49
C ASP A 83 -8.01 -0.87 -0.96
N VAL A 84 -8.81 0.11 -0.52
CA VAL A 84 -8.26 1.28 0.20
C VAL A 84 -8.44 1.05 1.69
N GLY A 85 -7.38 1.24 2.48
CA GLY A 85 -7.39 0.99 3.91
C GLY A 85 -6.93 2.15 4.79
N ASN A 86 -7.10 1.97 6.10
CA ASN A 86 -6.57 2.85 7.13
C ASN A 86 -6.29 2.04 8.42
N ILE A 87 -5.71 2.67 9.44
CA ILE A 87 -5.39 2.02 10.71
C ILE A 87 -6.53 2.07 11.73
N TYR A 88 -6.50 1.11 12.64
CA TYR A 88 -7.20 1.13 13.92
C TYR A 88 -6.20 1.43 15.03
N SER A 89 -6.37 2.56 15.71
CA SER A 89 -5.47 3.06 16.76
C SER A 89 -6.03 2.83 18.17
N GLY A 90 -7.14 2.08 18.29
CA GLY A 90 -7.84 1.83 19.55
C GLY A 90 -9.36 2.06 19.44
N PRO A 91 -10.11 1.83 20.55
CA PRO A 91 -11.58 1.87 20.54
C PRO A 91 -12.18 3.19 20.01
N GLN A 92 -11.45 4.29 20.15
CA GLN A 92 -11.83 5.61 19.62
C GLN A 92 -11.97 5.63 18.09
N THR A 93 -11.30 4.74 17.34
CA THR A 93 -11.45 4.64 15.88
C THR A 93 -12.90 4.28 15.50
N TYR A 94 -13.56 3.46 16.31
CA TYR A 94 -14.92 2.98 16.08
C TYR A 94 -15.96 3.51 17.06
N ALA A 95 -15.62 4.54 17.85
CA ALA A 95 -16.54 5.18 18.78
C ALA A 95 -17.80 5.66 18.03
N ALA A 96 -18.98 5.21 18.47
CA ALA A 96 -20.25 5.51 17.81
C ALA A 96 -20.49 7.02 17.74
N GLY A 97 -20.93 7.50 16.57
CA GLY A 97 -21.19 8.92 16.32
C GLY A 97 -19.93 9.80 16.21
N SER A 98 -18.73 9.23 16.31
CA SER A 98 -17.48 10.01 16.15
C SER A 98 -17.17 10.33 14.68
N PRO A 99 -16.42 11.43 14.42
CA PRO A 99 -15.90 11.70 13.08
C PRO A 99 -14.91 10.61 12.61
N ASN A 100 -14.24 9.91 13.53
CA ASN A 100 -13.34 8.79 13.21
C ASN A 100 -14.10 7.68 12.47
N VAL A 101 -15.15 7.13 13.09
CA VAL A 101 -15.91 6.03 12.51
C VAL A 101 -16.66 6.47 11.25
N ALA A 102 -17.16 7.72 11.20
CA ALA A 102 -17.80 8.26 10.02
C ALA A 102 -16.84 8.34 8.82
N THR A 103 -15.59 8.77 9.07
CA THR A 103 -14.54 8.82 8.05
C THR A 103 -14.15 7.42 7.61
N VAL A 104 -13.99 6.48 8.55
CA VAL A 104 -13.67 5.08 8.23
C VAL A 104 -14.75 4.41 7.41
N ASP A 105 -16.02 4.54 7.82
CA ASP A 105 -17.16 3.93 7.14
C ASP A 105 -17.33 4.49 5.74
N ARG A 106 -17.08 5.78 5.56
CA ARG A 106 -17.13 6.44 4.25
C ARG A 106 -16.01 6.00 3.33
N HIS A 107 -14.74 6.07 3.75
CA HIS A 107 -13.63 6.02 2.79
C HIS A 107 -12.95 4.65 2.65
N TYR A 108 -12.97 3.77 3.66
CA TYR A 108 -12.07 2.62 3.70
C TYR A 108 -12.78 1.27 3.65
N SER A 109 -12.09 0.25 3.14
CA SER A 109 -12.54 -1.12 2.89
C SER A 109 -11.69 -2.20 3.57
N ALA A 110 -10.49 -1.84 4.02
CA ALA A 110 -9.59 -2.71 4.77
C ALA A 110 -9.01 -1.94 5.96
N MET A 111 -8.71 -2.65 7.05
CA MET A 111 -8.15 -2.05 8.26
C MET A 111 -6.98 -2.87 8.79
N THR A 112 -6.02 -2.16 9.40
CA THR A 112 -4.84 -2.73 10.07
C THR A 112 -4.79 -2.22 11.49
N ALA A 113 -4.54 -3.07 12.49
CA ALA A 113 -4.29 -2.58 13.84
C ALA A 113 -2.93 -1.90 13.90
N GLU A 114 -2.87 -0.64 14.35
CA GLU A 114 -1.61 0.11 14.46
C GLU A 114 -0.65 -0.58 15.44
N ASN A 115 -1.20 -1.16 16.52
CA ASN A 115 -0.41 -1.84 17.55
C ASN A 115 -1.03 -3.15 18.04
N ASN A 116 -2.36 -3.26 18.15
CA ASN A 116 -3.01 -4.34 18.90
C ASN A 116 -2.73 -5.78 18.41
N MET A 117 -2.13 -5.96 17.23
CA MET A 117 -1.74 -7.27 16.70
C MET A 117 -0.21 -7.49 16.65
N LYS A 118 0.59 -6.56 17.18
CA LYS A 118 2.04 -6.71 17.29
C LYS A 118 2.44 -7.76 18.34
N PRO A 119 3.65 -8.35 18.26
CA PRO A 119 4.00 -9.48 19.11
C PRO A 119 3.94 -9.20 20.61
N ASP A 120 4.41 -8.04 21.09
CA ASP A 120 4.34 -7.68 22.51
C ASP A 120 2.92 -7.40 23.03
N GLN A 121 1.96 -7.13 22.14
CA GLN A 121 0.55 -6.95 22.49
C GLN A 121 -0.19 -8.30 22.58
N LEU A 122 0.16 -9.24 21.70
CA LEU A 122 -0.44 -10.58 21.67
C LEU A 122 0.20 -11.53 22.68
N LEU A 123 1.50 -11.36 22.94
CA LEU A 123 2.28 -12.10 23.92
C LEU A 123 3.19 -11.13 24.69
N PRO A 124 2.67 -10.45 25.72
CA PRO A 124 3.48 -9.60 26.57
C PRO A 124 4.66 -10.36 27.19
N ASN A 125 5.80 -9.68 27.39
CA ASN A 125 7.01 -10.34 27.89
C ASN A 125 6.82 -11.01 29.27
N ALA A 126 5.93 -10.48 30.11
CA ALA A 126 5.57 -11.05 31.41
C ALA A 126 4.77 -12.36 31.30
N ASN A 127 4.20 -12.65 30.13
CA ASN A 127 3.38 -13.82 29.87
C ASN A 127 4.17 -14.99 29.25
N ILE A 128 5.50 -14.89 29.25
CA ILE A 128 6.39 -16.00 28.93
C ILE A 128 7.01 -16.45 30.25
N ASP A 129 6.69 -17.68 30.66
CA ASP A 129 7.16 -18.23 31.93
C ASP A 129 8.70 -18.32 31.94
N PRO A 130 9.38 -17.79 32.98
CA PRO A 130 10.83 -17.69 33.02
C PRO A 130 11.56 -19.03 33.13
N VAL A 131 10.88 -20.09 33.56
CA VAL A 131 11.47 -21.40 33.85
C VAL A 131 11.09 -22.41 32.78
N THR A 132 9.82 -22.44 32.38
CA THR A 132 9.26 -23.42 31.46
C THR A 132 9.20 -22.92 30.01
N GLY A 133 9.16 -21.60 29.81
CA GLY A 133 8.95 -21.00 28.49
C GLY A 133 7.50 -21.06 27.99
N GLU A 134 6.54 -21.46 28.84
CA GLU A 134 5.12 -21.50 28.47
C GLU A 134 4.54 -20.10 28.18
N PHE A 135 3.63 -20.02 27.19
CA PHE A 135 3.08 -18.77 26.68
C PHE A 135 1.63 -18.57 27.15
N THR A 136 1.31 -17.38 27.64
CA THR A 136 -0.07 -16.95 27.91
C THR A 136 -0.46 -15.78 27.02
N PHE A 137 -1.28 -16.02 25.99
CA PHE A 137 -1.65 -14.99 25.02
C PHE A 137 -2.71 -14.01 25.54
N THR A 138 -2.68 -12.79 25.00
CA THR A 138 -3.69 -11.73 25.26
C THR A 138 -4.33 -11.26 23.96
N PHE A 139 -5.44 -11.90 23.56
CA PHE A 139 -6.12 -11.59 22.30
C PHE A 139 -7.23 -10.55 22.40
N ALA A 140 -7.71 -10.18 23.59
CA ALA A 140 -8.94 -9.41 23.76
C ALA A 140 -9.00 -8.09 22.98
N ALA A 141 -7.91 -7.31 22.96
CA ALA A 141 -7.87 -6.05 22.23
C ALA A 141 -7.81 -6.26 20.71
N ALA A 142 -7.07 -7.27 20.25
CA ALA A 142 -7.02 -7.66 18.85
C ALA A 142 -8.36 -8.23 18.37
N ASP A 143 -9.04 -9.04 19.19
CA ASP A 143 -10.38 -9.56 18.90
C ASP A 143 -11.39 -8.43 18.77
N ALA A 144 -11.38 -7.46 19.68
CA ALA A 144 -12.25 -6.28 19.58
C ALA A 144 -12.04 -5.53 18.25
N PHE A 145 -10.79 -5.32 17.85
CA PHE A 145 -10.47 -4.73 16.54
C PHE A 145 -11.01 -5.58 15.38
N VAL A 146 -10.71 -6.88 15.36
CA VAL A 146 -11.09 -7.78 14.27
C VAL A 146 -12.61 -7.88 14.16
N ASP A 147 -13.31 -8.13 15.26
CA ASP A 147 -14.76 -8.29 15.29
C ASP A 147 -15.49 -7.02 14.87
N GLN A 148 -15.07 -5.86 15.37
CA GLN A 148 -15.67 -4.58 14.98
C GLN A 148 -15.42 -4.26 13.51
N THR A 149 -14.24 -4.60 12.99
CA THR A 149 -13.89 -4.41 11.57
C THR A 149 -14.74 -5.30 10.67
N LEU A 150 -14.86 -6.60 11.00
CA LEU A 150 -15.67 -7.55 10.24
C LEU A 150 -17.16 -7.23 10.30
N ALA A 151 -17.67 -6.79 11.47
CA ALA A 151 -19.06 -6.34 11.62
C ALA A 151 -19.39 -5.11 10.73
N LYS A 152 -18.37 -4.34 10.34
CA LYS A 152 -18.48 -3.22 9.40
C LYS A 152 -18.24 -3.64 7.93
N HIS A 153 -18.17 -4.94 7.65
CA HIS A 153 -17.90 -5.51 6.33
C HIS A 153 -16.58 -5.03 5.71
N LYS A 154 -15.57 -4.82 6.55
CA LYS A 154 -14.22 -4.44 6.15
C LYS A 154 -13.28 -5.63 6.29
N LYS A 155 -12.27 -5.70 5.43
CA LYS A 155 -11.21 -6.71 5.50
C LYS A 155 -10.23 -6.37 6.62
N VAL A 156 -9.61 -7.39 7.20
CA VAL A 156 -8.52 -7.23 8.19
C VAL A 156 -7.21 -7.70 7.58
N HIS A 157 -6.20 -6.86 7.63
CA HIS A 157 -4.81 -7.23 7.43
C HIS A 157 -4.12 -7.33 8.78
N GLY A 158 -3.47 -8.47 9.05
CA GLY A 158 -2.76 -8.71 10.29
C GLY A 158 -1.34 -8.17 10.24
N HIS A 159 -0.95 -7.42 11.27
CA HIS A 159 0.35 -6.76 11.38
C HIS A 159 0.81 -6.84 12.84
N VAL A 160 1.85 -7.60 13.19
CA VAL A 160 2.80 -8.42 12.40
C VAL A 160 3.14 -9.66 13.23
N LEU A 161 3.51 -10.78 12.60
CA LEU A 161 3.94 -12.00 13.31
C LEU A 161 5.38 -11.95 13.84
N VAL A 162 6.34 -11.55 13.01
CA VAL A 162 7.78 -11.55 13.36
C VAL A 162 8.37 -10.17 13.06
N TRP A 163 8.88 -9.51 14.10
CA TRP A 163 9.54 -8.22 13.99
C TRP A 163 10.69 -8.13 15.00
N HIS A 164 11.70 -7.32 14.67
CA HIS A 164 12.78 -7.01 15.60
C HIS A 164 12.33 -5.96 16.65
N GLY A 165 11.36 -5.10 16.29
CA GLY A 165 10.67 -4.17 17.18
C GLY A 165 9.48 -4.81 17.91
N GLN A 166 9.03 -4.15 18.99
CA GLN A 166 7.80 -4.47 19.76
C GLN A 166 7.53 -5.97 19.92
N SER A 167 8.57 -6.71 20.28
CA SER A 167 8.54 -8.16 20.47
C SER A 167 8.99 -8.52 21.88
N PRO A 168 8.36 -9.53 22.52
CA PRO A 168 8.70 -9.90 23.88
C PRO A 168 10.14 -10.44 23.96
N ALA A 169 11.02 -9.77 24.70
CA ALA A 169 12.44 -10.11 24.78
C ALA A 169 12.70 -11.58 25.14
N ARG A 170 11.91 -12.18 26.05
CA ARG A 170 12.08 -13.57 26.51
C ARG A 170 11.80 -14.62 25.41
N ILE A 171 11.10 -14.27 24.33
CA ILE A 171 10.86 -15.22 23.22
C ILE A 171 12.16 -15.72 22.58
N ASN A 172 13.21 -14.87 22.62
CA ASN A 172 14.51 -15.10 22.00
C ASN A 172 15.70 -14.86 22.97
N SER A 173 15.49 -14.99 24.28
CA SER A 173 16.57 -14.77 25.25
C SER A 173 16.46 -15.67 26.48
N GLY A 174 17.58 -15.81 27.20
CA GLY A 174 17.66 -16.64 28.40
C GLY A 174 17.50 -18.14 28.12
N PRO A 175 17.24 -18.94 29.17
CA PRO A 175 17.22 -20.40 29.07
C PRO A 175 16.02 -20.96 28.28
N THR A 176 15.00 -20.14 28.01
CA THR A 176 13.75 -20.56 27.35
C THR A 176 13.61 -20.10 25.90
N GLY A 177 14.57 -19.33 25.37
CA GLY A 177 14.50 -18.80 24.00
C GLY A 177 15.84 -18.42 23.37
N GLY A 178 16.95 -18.43 24.11
CA GLY A 178 18.21 -17.84 23.66
C GLY A 178 18.99 -18.62 22.60
N THR A 179 18.59 -19.83 22.24
CA THR A 179 19.26 -20.67 21.22
C THR A 179 18.41 -20.78 19.95
N ARG A 180 19.03 -21.14 18.83
CA ARG A 180 18.36 -21.36 17.54
C ARG A 180 17.19 -22.32 17.66
N GLU A 181 17.40 -23.48 18.29
CA GLU A 181 16.36 -24.51 18.47
C GLU A 181 15.16 -23.96 19.26
N LEU A 182 15.40 -23.28 20.38
CA LEU A 182 14.35 -22.72 21.21
C LEU A 182 13.64 -21.56 20.52
N ALA A 183 14.37 -20.66 19.87
CA ALA A 183 13.80 -19.54 19.12
C ALA A 183 12.90 -20.03 17.98
N ARG A 184 13.33 -21.05 17.24
CA ARG A 184 12.53 -21.70 16.19
C ARG A 184 11.26 -22.35 16.75
N ALA A 185 11.38 -23.09 17.85
CA ALA A 185 10.22 -23.71 18.51
C ALA A 185 9.23 -22.66 19.06
N ASN A 186 9.75 -21.58 19.64
CA ASN A 186 8.96 -20.45 20.15
C ASN A 186 8.26 -19.70 19.01
N MET A 187 8.94 -19.48 17.89
CA MET A 187 8.34 -18.90 16.69
C MET A 187 7.19 -19.77 16.18
N GLU A 188 7.39 -21.08 16.02
CA GLU A 188 6.32 -21.98 15.56
C GLU A 188 5.13 -21.95 16.52
N ARG A 189 5.38 -21.99 17.84
CA ARG A 189 4.35 -21.92 18.88
C ARG A 189 3.55 -20.62 18.80
N TYR A 190 4.25 -19.50 18.66
CA TYR A 190 3.64 -18.17 18.53
C TYR A 190 2.79 -18.06 17.26
N ILE A 191 3.38 -18.32 16.08
CA ILE A 191 2.70 -18.22 14.78
C ILE A 191 1.49 -19.15 14.72
N LYS A 192 1.63 -20.39 15.20
CA LYS A 192 0.53 -21.35 15.28
C LYS A 192 -0.62 -20.80 16.10
N ALA A 193 -0.37 -20.29 17.30
CA ALA A 193 -1.42 -19.77 18.18
C ALA A 193 -2.15 -18.59 17.55
N VAL A 194 -1.40 -17.60 17.04
CA VAL A 194 -1.97 -16.39 16.43
C VAL A 194 -2.79 -16.70 15.18
N LEU A 195 -2.23 -17.46 14.24
CA LEU A 195 -2.94 -17.77 12.99
C LEU A 195 -4.10 -18.73 13.18
N THR A 196 -4.02 -19.65 14.15
CA THR A 196 -5.18 -20.49 14.51
C THR A 196 -6.30 -19.65 15.11
N HIS A 197 -5.97 -18.69 15.99
CA HIS A 197 -6.95 -17.83 16.65
C HIS A 197 -7.69 -16.90 15.66
N PHE A 198 -6.98 -16.35 14.67
CA PHE A 198 -7.54 -15.44 13.66
C PHE A 198 -7.90 -16.12 12.32
N LYS A 199 -7.99 -17.46 12.30
CA LYS A 199 -8.31 -18.22 11.08
C LYS A 199 -9.65 -17.75 10.49
N GLY A 200 -9.65 -17.48 9.19
CA GLY A 200 -10.84 -17.02 8.44
C GLY A 200 -11.29 -15.59 8.75
N ARG A 201 -10.59 -14.87 9.65
CA ARG A 201 -10.92 -13.49 10.09
C ARG A 201 -9.93 -12.44 9.56
N THR A 202 -8.89 -12.88 8.85
CA THR A 202 -7.84 -12.05 8.25
C THR A 202 -7.60 -12.46 6.79
N VAL A 203 -7.35 -11.49 5.91
CA VAL A 203 -7.13 -11.75 4.46
C VAL A 203 -5.65 -11.86 4.10
N SER A 204 -4.77 -11.27 4.90
CA SER A 204 -3.32 -11.26 4.70
C SER A 204 -2.60 -10.97 6.02
N TRP A 205 -1.32 -11.33 6.08
CA TRP A 205 -0.45 -11.04 7.22
C TRP A 205 0.91 -10.54 6.77
N ASP A 206 1.39 -9.49 7.43
CA ASP A 206 2.83 -9.23 7.51
C ASP A 206 3.44 -10.32 8.38
N VAL A 207 4.12 -11.27 7.72
CA VAL A 207 4.74 -12.41 8.40
C VAL A 207 6.05 -11.97 9.04
N VAL A 208 6.89 -11.28 8.27
CA VAL A 208 8.14 -10.69 8.75
C VAL A 208 8.13 -9.20 8.38
N ASN A 209 8.45 -8.35 9.34
CA ASN A 209 8.56 -6.90 9.15
C ASN A 209 10.01 -6.44 9.35
N GLU A 210 10.47 -5.55 8.48
CA GLU A 210 11.70 -4.74 8.62
C GLU A 210 12.96 -5.55 8.95
N ALA A 211 13.19 -6.63 8.19
CA ALA A 211 14.34 -7.50 8.43
C ALA A 211 15.64 -6.93 7.87
N PHE A 212 15.60 -6.05 6.86
CA PHE A 212 16.80 -5.47 6.25
C PHE A 212 17.27 -4.21 6.98
N VAL A 213 18.58 -3.97 6.93
CA VAL A 213 19.17 -2.68 7.30
C VAL A 213 18.77 -1.59 6.30
N ASP A 214 19.00 -0.34 6.69
CA ASP A 214 18.78 0.84 5.84
C ASP A 214 20.10 1.33 5.23
N GLY A 215 20.01 2.26 4.27
CA GLY A 215 21.19 2.84 3.61
C GLY A 215 21.84 1.92 2.56
N LEU A 216 21.08 0.98 2.00
CA LEU A 216 21.53 0.08 0.94
C LEU A 216 21.19 0.68 -0.44
N ASP A 217 21.95 1.67 -0.91
CA ASP A 217 21.59 2.37 -2.16
C ASP A 217 21.71 1.47 -3.41
N GLU A 218 22.73 0.61 -3.45
CA GLU A 218 22.98 -0.34 -4.54
C GLU A 218 23.10 -1.77 -4.00
N PHE A 219 22.58 -2.74 -4.75
CA PHE A 219 22.71 -4.17 -4.48
C PHE A 219 22.81 -4.94 -5.79
N ASP A 220 23.88 -5.72 -5.97
CA ASP A 220 24.08 -6.59 -7.13
C ASP A 220 23.86 -8.06 -6.74
N PRO A 221 22.73 -8.69 -7.14
CA PRO A 221 22.44 -10.08 -6.84
C PRO A 221 23.43 -11.07 -7.49
N ALA A 222 24.26 -10.65 -8.44
CA ALA A 222 25.28 -11.50 -9.04
C ALA A 222 26.53 -11.64 -8.18
N THR A 223 26.80 -10.68 -7.29
CA THR A 223 28.05 -10.62 -6.51
C THR A 223 27.84 -10.52 -5.00
N GLN A 224 26.63 -10.19 -4.54
CA GLN A 224 26.31 -9.99 -3.13
C GLN A 224 25.23 -10.96 -2.63
N ASP A 225 25.31 -11.35 -1.36
CA ASP A 225 24.29 -12.16 -0.70
C ASP A 225 23.34 -11.25 0.08
N TRP A 226 22.03 -11.36 -0.18
CA TRP A 226 21.00 -10.61 0.52
C TRP A 226 21.05 -10.83 2.05
N ARG A 227 21.52 -12.01 2.49
CA ARG A 227 21.65 -12.37 3.92
C ARG A 227 22.57 -11.43 4.69
N ASP A 228 23.56 -10.85 4.02
CA ASP A 228 24.52 -9.93 4.64
C ASP A 228 23.88 -8.58 5.04
N PHE A 229 22.73 -8.26 4.45
CA PHE A 229 22.02 -6.99 4.65
C PHE A 229 20.84 -7.10 5.63
N LEU A 230 20.72 -8.22 6.34
CA LEU A 230 19.76 -8.37 7.43
C LEU A 230 20.23 -7.64 8.69
N ARG A 231 19.29 -7.11 9.47
CA ARG A 231 19.55 -6.56 10.79
C ARG A 231 20.14 -7.64 11.70
N GLY A 232 21.28 -7.34 12.32
CA GLY A 232 22.07 -8.29 13.11
C GLY A 232 23.12 -9.05 12.30
N GLY A 233 23.10 -8.93 10.98
CA GLY A 233 24.13 -9.42 10.07
C GLY A 233 25.39 -8.54 10.05
N PRO A 234 26.34 -8.83 9.13
CA PRO A 234 27.62 -8.12 9.06
C PRO A 234 27.49 -6.63 8.75
N ASN A 235 26.42 -6.20 8.07
CA ASN A 235 26.17 -4.79 7.75
C ASN A 235 25.40 -4.01 8.83
N GLY A 236 25.27 -4.59 10.03
CA GLY A 236 24.80 -3.88 11.22
C GLY A 236 23.31 -4.03 11.52
N GLY A 237 22.75 -3.03 12.19
CA GLY A 237 21.43 -3.12 12.81
C GLY A 237 21.38 -4.14 13.96
N TRP A 238 20.17 -4.42 14.45
CA TRP A 238 19.95 -5.39 15.52
C TRP A 238 18.65 -6.16 15.29
N SER A 239 18.69 -7.47 15.52
CA SER A 239 17.53 -8.34 15.51
C SER A 239 17.71 -9.44 16.56
N ASN A 240 16.76 -9.55 17.49
CA ASN A 240 16.74 -10.64 18.46
C ASN A 240 16.55 -12.01 17.79
N TRP A 241 15.82 -12.07 16.68
CA TRP A 241 15.63 -13.29 15.89
C TRP A 241 16.93 -13.75 15.24
N TYR A 242 17.63 -12.83 14.55
CA TYR A 242 18.92 -13.14 13.92
C TYR A 242 19.93 -13.61 14.97
N ALA A 243 20.04 -12.89 16.09
CA ALA A 243 20.97 -13.24 17.17
C ALA A 243 20.68 -14.62 17.78
N ALA A 244 19.41 -14.96 18.03
CA ALA A 244 19.04 -16.26 18.56
C ALA A 244 19.25 -17.38 17.54
N TYR A 245 18.93 -17.17 16.26
CA TYR A 245 19.17 -18.14 15.19
C TYR A 245 20.65 -18.35 14.88
N ALA A 246 21.51 -17.39 15.18
CA ALA A 246 22.97 -17.53 15.12
C ALA A 246 23.52 -18.37 16.30
N ASN A 247 22.86 -18.32 17.46
CA ASN A 247 23.32 -19.02 18.65
C ASN A 247 23.02 -20.53 18.58
N GLY A 248 24.05 -21.31 18.28
CA GLY A 248 23.95 -22.76 18.11
C GLY A 248 23.67 -23.20 16.68
N ALA A 249 23.84 -22.32 15.68
CA ALA A 249 23.77 -22.69 14.28
C ALA A 249 24.94 -23.59 13.86
N ASP A 250 24.64 -24.70 13.18
CA ASP A 250 25.60 -25.54 12.47
C ASP A 250 25.82 -25.01 11.05
N THR A 251 26.71 -24.02 10.94
CA THR A 251 27.07 -23.42 9.65
C THR A 251 27.73 -24.41 8.69
N ALA A 252 28.35 -25.48 9.21
CA ALA A 252 28.93 -26.54 8.37
C ALA A 252 27.83 -27.41 7.73
N ALA A 253 26.68 -27.54 8.38
CA ALA A 253 25.48 -28.14 7.82
C ALA A 253 24.66 -27.16 6.95
N GLY A 254 25.14 -25.93 6.77
CA GLY A 254 24.48 -24.90 5.97
C GLY A 254 23.41 -24.09 6.70
N GLU A 255 23.32 -24.20 8.04
CA GLU A 255 22.41 -23.35 8.80
C GLU A 255 22.84 -21.88 8.75
N SER A 256 21.88 -21.01 8.48
CA SER A 256 22.09 -19.57 8.44
C SER A 256 21.24 -18.89 9.51
N PRO A 257 21.73 -17.82 10.17
CA PRO A 257 20.88 -16.99 10.99
C PRO A 257 19.65 -16.46 10.24
N ALA A 258 19.77 -16.25 8.92
CA ALA A 258 18.69 -15.79 8.04
C ALA A 258 17.51 -16.77 7.91
N ASP A 259 17.69 -18.05 8.30
CA ASP A 259 16.63 -19.06 8.22
C ASP A 259 15.37 -18.69 9.03
N PHE A 260 15.46 -17.76 9.99
CA PHE A 260 14.30 -17.30 10.75
C PHE A 260 13.20 -16.74 9.86
N ILE A 261 13.56 -16.13 8.72
CA ILE A 261 12.58 -15.60 7.75
C ILE A 261 11.88 -16.78 7.08
N TYR A 262 12.64 -17.74 6.56
CA TYR A 262 12.08 -18.92 5.91
C TYR A 262 11.15 -19.71 6.83
N ASP A 263 11.60 -19.98 8.06
CA ASP A 263 10.82 -20.68 9.07
C ASP A 263 9.52 -19.92 9.41
N ALA A 264 9.57 -18.59 9.59
CA ALA A 264 8.39 -17.78 9.86
C ALA A 264 7.33 -17.95 8.76
N PHE A 265 7.74 -17.86 7.49
CA PHE A 265 6.83 -18.03 6.36
C PHE A 265 6.33 -19.47 6.21
N VAL A 266 7.18 -20.49 6.41
CA VAL A 266 6.75 -21.90 6.37
C VAL A 266 5.71 -22.18 7.47
N PHE A 267 5.93 -21.68 8.69
CA PHE A 267 4.95 -21.79 9.76
C PHE A 267 3.67 -21.02 9.44
N ALA A 268 3.79 -19.82 8.86
CA ALA A 268 2.64 -19.04 8.47
C ALA A 268 1.80 -19.75 7.39
N ARG A 269 2.44 -20.33 6.37
CA ARG A 269 1.76 -21.15 5.34
C ARG A 269 1.09 -22.39 5.94
N LYS A 270 1.76 -23.05 6.89
CA LYS A 270 1.25 -24.25 7.57
C LYS A 270 0.00 -23.97 8.42
N TYR A 271 -0.03 -22.87 9.17
CA TYR A 271 -1.10 -22.57 10.12
C TYR A 271 -2.13 -21.55 9.62
N GLY A 272 -1.78 -20.77 8.60
CA GLY A 272 -2.64 -19.84 7.88
C GLY A 272 -2.64 -20.09 6.37
N PRO A 273 -3.05 -21.28 5.88
CA PRO A 273 -2.97 -21.63 4.47
C PRO A 273 -3.93 -20.81 3.59
N GLU A 274 -4.86 -20.06 4.16
CA GLU A 274 -5.83 -19.25 3.41
C GLU A 274 -5.38 -17.79 3.24
N GLN A 275 -4.46 -17.33 4.09
CA GLN A 275 -4.00 -15.95 4.12
C GLN A 275 -2.94 -15.73 3.03
N ARG A 276 -2.91 -14.54 2.46
CA ARG A 276 -1.76 -14.07 1.68
C ARG A 276 -0.61 -13.73 2.62
N LEU A 277 0.57 -14.24 2.33
CA LEU A 277 1.77 -14.03 3.14
C LEU A 277 2.61 -12.88 2.60
N VAL A 278 2.85 -11.87 3.44
CA VAL A 278 3.49 -10.60 3.07
C VAL A 278 4.81 -10.43 3.82
N TYR A 279 5.85 -10.02 3.12
CA TYR A 279 7.05 -9.43 3.72
C TYR A 279 6.92 -7.91 3.68
N ASN A 280 7.00 -7.21 4.81
CA ASN A 280 6.76 -5.75 4.89
C ASN A 280 8.01 -4.98 5.33
N ASP A 281 8.32 -3.85 4.68
CA ASP A 281 9.46 -3.00 5.06
C ASP A 281 9.28 -1.54 4.61
N PHE A 282 9.98 -0.61 5.27
CA PHE A 282 10.10 0.78 4.86
C PHE A 282 11.33 1.00 3.96
N ASN A 283 11.41 2.19 3.36
CA ASN A 283 12.49 2.63 2.47
C ASN A 283 12.72 1.78 1.21
N VAL A 284 11.88 0.78 0.93
CA VAL A 284 11.92 0.02 -0.32
C VAL A 284 11.77 0.91 -1.56
N PHE A 285 11.04 2.03 -1.43
CA PHE A 285 10.89 3.07 -2.46
C PHE A 285 11.99 4.13 -2.45
N GLN A 286 12.78 4.20 -1.38
CA GLN A 286 13.81 5.23 -1.21
C GLN A 286 15.20 4.71 -1.58
N SER A 287 15.32 3.41 -1.85
CA SER A 287 16.57 2.75 -2.15
C SER A 287 16.28 1.53 -3.03
N GLU A 288 16.70 1.62 -4.30
CA GLU A 288 16.64 0.53 -5.27
C GLU A 288 17.41 -0.69 -4.76
N GLY A 289 18.59 -0.50 -4.17
CA GLY A 289 19.38 -1.60 -3.59
C GLY A 289 18.64 -2.38 -2.50
N LYS A 290 17.92 -1.71 -1.58
CA LYS A 290 17.09 -2.39 -0.58
C LYS A 290 15.94 -3.14 -1.24
N GLY A 291 15.29 -2.54 -2.25
CA GLY A 291 14.27 -3.20 -3.07
C GLY A 291 14.77 -4.48 -3.75
N GLU A 292 15.92 -4.41 -4.41
CA GLU A 292 16.55 -5.53 -5.12
C GLU A 292 16.96 -6.65 -4.14
N ALA A 293 17.51 -6.31 -2.97
CA ALA A 293 17.87 -7.28 -1.94
C ALA A 293 16.63 -8.03 -1.39
N ILE A 294 15.53 -7.30 -1.13
CA ILE A 294 14.25 -7.89 -0.68
C ILE A 294 13.67 -8.82 -1.74
N VAL A 295 13.66 -8.39 -3.00
CA VAL A 295 13.16 -9.20 -4.12
C VAL A 295 14.03 -10.44 -4.34
N THR A 296 15.35 -10.32 -4.19
CA THR A 296 16.29 -11.43 -4.28
C THR A 296 16.05 -12.45 -3.17
N MET A 297 15.86 -12.00 -1.93
CA MET A 297 15.44 -12.87 -0.82
C MET A 297 14.12 -13.59 -1.15
N ALA A 298 13.10 -12.87 -1.61
CA ALA A 298 11.81 -13.47 -1.89
C ALA A 298 11.91 -14.57 -2.97
N LYS A 299 12.69 -14.34 -4.04
CA LYS A 299 12.95 -15.34 -5.08
C LYS A 299 13.70 -16.57 -4.55
N ASP A 300 14.75 -16.35 -3.75
CA ASP A 300 15.54 -17.42 -3.14
C ASP A 300 14.68 -18.31 -2.22
N LEU A 301 13.94 -17.69 -1.30
CA LEU A 301 13.07 -18.41 -0.36
C LEU A 301 11.89 -19.11 -1.07
N ASN A 302 11.31 -18.48 -2.11
CA ASN A 302 10.27 -19.11 -2.91
C ASN A 302 10.78 -20.31 -3.71
N ALA A 303 11.99 -20.23 -4.27
CA ALA A 303 12.61 -21.36 -4.98
C ALA A 303 12.90 -22.53 -4.04
N ARG A 304 13.44 -22.25 -2.85
CA ARG A 304 13.62 -23.26 -1.78
C ARG A 304 12.29 -23.92 -1.42
N TYR A 305 11.25 -23.12 -1.17
CA TYR A 305 9.94 -23.64 -0.78
C TYR A 305 9.31 -24.51 -1.86
N ALA A 306 9.37 -24.09 -3.13
CA ALA A 306 8.83 -24.87 -4.24
C ALA A 306 9.53 -26.23 -4.42
N ALA A 307 10.85 -26.28 -4.17
CA ALA A 307 11.60 -27.53 -4.17
C ALA A 307 11.20 -28.47 -3.02
N GLU A 308 10.98 -27.92 -1.83
CA GLU A 308 10.55 -28.67 -0.64
C GLU A 308 9.05 -29.08 -0.70
N ASN A 309 8.22 -28.30 -1.42
CA ASN A 309 6.75 -28.42 -1.43
C ASN A 309 6.18 -28.38 -2.87
N PRO A 310 6.53 -29.32 -3.76
CA PRO A 310 6.20 -29.25 -5.19
C PRO A 310 4.69 -29.38 -5.54
N ARG A 311 3.83 -29.56 -4.53
CA ARG A 311 2.37 -29.63 -4.70
C ARG A 311 1.67 -28.31 -4.36
N ASP A 312 2.36 -27.38 -3.71
CA ASP A 312 1.84 -26.05 -3.45
C ASP A 312 2.31 -25.13 -4.58
N GLU A 313 1.37 -24.73 -5.43
CA GLU A 313 1.64 -23.87 -6.59
C GLU A 313 1.80 -22.39 -6.20
N ARG A 314 1.45 -22.02 -4.95
CA ARG A 314 1.59 -20.65 -4.47
C ARG A 314 3.01 -20.38 -4.01
N PRO A 315 3.62 -19.24 -4.40
CA PRO A 315 4.91 -18.83 -3.82
C PRO A 315 4.76 -18.69 -2.30
N LEU A 316 5.83 -18.94 -1.55
CA LEU A 316 5.82 -18.86 -0.09
C LEU A 316 5.59 -17.41 0.38
N ILE A 317 6.42 -16.50 -0.12
CA ILE A 317 6.26 -15.06 -0.02
C ILE A 317 5.48 -14.62 -1.26
N GLU A 318 4.24 -14.18 -1.05
CA GLU A 318 3.32 -13.86 -2.14
C GLU A 318 3.33 -12.38 -2.51
N SER A 319 3.55 -11.52 -1.51
CA SER A 319 3.52 -10.06 -1.68
C SER A 319 4.64 -9.37 -0.92
N ILE A 320 5.10 -8.24 -1.45
CA ILE A 320 5.99 -7.30 -0.76
C ILE A 320 5.18 -6.09 -0.30
N GLY A 321 5.08 -5.93 1.01
CA GLY A 321 4.52 -4.77 1.69
C GLY A 321 5.50 -3.62 1.65
N LEU A 322 5.05 -2.51 1.08
CA LEU A 322 5.78 -1.28 0.95
C LEU A 322 5.16 -0.28 1.92
N GLN A 323 5.83 -0.02 3.05
CA GLN A 323 5.27 0.87 4.07
C GLN A 323 4.93 2.26 3.51
N SER A 324 5.67 2.78 2.52
CA SER A 324 5.39 4.09 1.90
C SER A 324 5.35 5.25 2.89
N HIS A 325 6.27 5.21 3.84
CA HIS A 325 6.61 6.34 4.70
C HIS A 325 7.39 7.40 3.92
N ASN A 326 6.68 8.15 3.06
CA ASN A 326 7.28 8.96 2.00
C ASN A 326 7.50 10.42 2.42
N TYR A 327 8.28 11.12 1.61
CA TYR A 327 8.58 12.54 1.76
C TYR A 327 8.28 13.28 0.47
N ILE A 328 7.74 14.50 0.59
CA ILE A 328 7.34 15.26 -0.59
C ILE A 328 8.48 15.49 -1.58
N ASN A 329 9.71 15.75 -1.12
CA ASN A 329 10.86 16.10 -1.97
C ASN A 329 11.81 14.94 -2.30
N GLN A 330 11.79 13.84 -1.55
CA GLN A 330 12.77 12.75 -1.73
C GLN A 330 12.21 11.51 -2.42
N THR A 331 10.89 11.37 -2.47
CA THR A 331 10.27 10.17 -3.04
C THR A 331 9.48 10.52 -4.30
N PRO A 332 10.13 10.67 -5.46
CA PRO A 332 9.46 10.65 -6.75
C PRO A 332 8.43 9.52 -6.90
N ALA A 333 7.32 9.82 -7.58
CA ALA A 333 6.37 8.78 -7.94
C ALA A 333 6.87 7.92 -9.11
N PHE A 334 7.51 8.55 -10.09
CA PHE A 334 7.82 7.94 -11.38
C PHE A 334 9.27 7.44 -11.45
N ALA A 335 9.48 6.39 -12.23
CA ALA A 335 10.81 5.95 -12.66
C ALA A 335 11.28 6.81 -13.85
N CYS A 336 12.59 7.03 -13.99
CA CYS A 336 13.20 7.74 -15.12
C CYS A 336 13.46 6.80 -16.31
N SER A 337 12.48 5.96 -16.59
CA SER A 337 12.60 4.86 -17.55
C SER A 337 11.58 4.99 -18.68
N ASP A 338 11.95 4.49 -19.87
CA ASP A 338 11.01 4.32 -20.98
C ASP A 338 9.90 3.30 -20.67
N HIS A 339 10.07 2.48 -19.62
CA HIS A 339 9.05 1.56 -19.12
C HIS A 339 8.00 2.25 -18.24
N THR A 340 8.19 3.53 -17.90
CA THR A 340 7.25 4.30 -17.10
C THR A 340 5.89 4.40 -17.77
N GLN A 341 4.88 3.96 -17.03
CA GLN A 341 3.54 3.72 -17.57
C GLN A 341 2.72 5.00 -17.78
N LEU A 342 3.21 6.14 -17.28
CA LEU A 342 2.59 7.46 -17.38
C LEU A 342 3.54 8.53 -17.93
N ARG A 343 4.43 8.15 -18.86
CA ARG A 343 5.50 8.99 -19.44
C ARG A 343 5.13 10.44 -19.79
N LYS A 344 3.87 10.71 -20.17
CA LYS A 344 3.39 12.06 -20.53
C LYS A 344 3.38 13.08 -19.37
N VAL A 345 3.40 12.62 -18.13
CA VAL A 345 3.44 13.49 -16.93
C VAL A 345 4.80 13.41 -16.23
N VAL A 346 5.78 12.76 -16.85
CA VAL A 346 7.14 12.63 -16.32
C VAL A 346 8.02 13.73 -16.90
N ASP A 347 8.90 14.25 -16.05
CA ASP A 347 9.95 15.20 -16.41
C ASP A 347 11.31 14.61 -16.02
N ASP A 348 12.04 14.09 -17.02
CA ASP A 348 13.36 13.47 -16.81
C ASP A 348 14.46 14.52 -16.61
N ASP A 349 14.23 15.76 -17.05
CA ASP A 349 15.18 16.85 -16.91
C ASP A 349 15.10 17.50 -15.51
N ALA A 350 14.16 17.07 -14.68
CA ALA A 350 13.97 17.51 -13.32
C ALA A 350 15.15 17.11 -12.41
N GLN A 351 16.06 18.05 -12.17
CA GLN A 351 17.21 17.84 -11.27
C GLN A 351 16.82 17.84 -9.78
N GLU A 352 15.65 18.38 -9.45
CA GLU A 352 15.13 18.46 -8.09
C GLU A 352 13.63 18.24 -8.06
N TRP A 353 13.03 18.25 -6.87
CA TRP A 353 11.58 18.10 -6.76
C TRP A 353 10.86 19.19 -7.56
N GLN A 354 10.13 18.75 -8.59
CA GLN A 354 9.07 19.47 -9.29
C GLN A 354 7.99 18.47 -9.74
N PRO A 355 6.78 18.92 -10.12
CA PRO A 355 5.76 18.03 -10.66
C PRO A 355 6.30 17.17 -11.80
N GLY A 356 6.09 15.85 -11.73
CA GLY A 356 6.59 14.91 -12.73
C GLY A 356 8.03 14.43 -12.55
N ALA A 357 8.80 14.99 -11.61
CA ALA A 357 10.15 14.53 -11.33
C ALA A 357 10.19 13.02 -11.05
N CYS A 358 11.16 12.33 -11.65
CA CYS A 358 11.35 10.89 -11.57
C CYS A 358 12.65 10.51 -10.83
N SER A 359 12.80 9.23 -10.50
CA SER A 359 14.07 8.65 -10.06
C SER A 359 14.09 7.14 -10.32
N ASP A 360 15.18 6.61 -10.87
CA ASP A 360 15.37 5.15 -10.98
C ASP A 360 15.96 4.53 -9.72
N HIS A 361 16.49 5.32 -8.80
CA HIS A 361 17.10 4.79 -7.56
C HIS A 361 16.21 4.93 -6.33
N ALA A 362 15.19 5.80 -6.39
CA ALA A 362 14.36 6.14 -5.25
C ALA A 362 12.95 6.61 -5.67
N SER A 363 12.20 5.77 -6.40
CA SER A 363 10.81 6.09 -6.76
C SER A 363 9.80 4.99 -6.46
N VAL A 364 8.54 5.40 -6.35
CA VAL A 364 7.40 4.50 -6.17
C VAL A 364 7.26 3.52 -7.33
N GLU A 365 7.32 4.01 -8.55
CA GLU A 365 7.14 3.18 -9.74
C GLU A 365 8.30 2.19 -9.92
N ARG A 366 9.55 2.58 -9.63
CA ARG A 366 10.67 1.66 -9.76
C ARG A 366 10.54 0.45 -8.85
N SER A 367 10.21 0.63 -7.57
CA SER A 367 10.11 -0.55 -6.69
C SER A 367 8.93 -1.45 -7.05
N LEU A 368 7.84 -0.88 -7.59
CA LEU A 368 6.76 -1.70 -8.18
C LEU A 368 7.25 -2.48 -9.40
N GLN A 369 8.08 -1.89 -10.27
CA GLN A 369 8.69 -2.61 -11.39
C GLN A 369 9.55 -3.78 -10.89
N LEU A 370 10.46 -3.55 -9.93
CA LEU A 370 11.28 -4.60 -9.33
C LEU A 370 10.47 -5.78 -8.80
N ILE A 371 9.42 -5.48 -8.03
CA ILE A 371 8.55 -6.50 -7.42
C ILE A 371 7.79 -7.28 -8.50
N THR A 372 7.22 -6.59 -9.48
CA THR A 372 6.37 -7.22 -10.51
C THR A 372 7.18 -7.98 -11.55
N GLU A 373 8.39 -7.51 -11.90
CA GLU A 373 9.36 -8.22 -12.74
C GLU A 373 9.83 -9.53 -12.10
N ALA A 374 9.86 -9.58 -10.76
CA ALA A 374 10.11 -10.80 -9.99
C ALA A 374 8.92 -11.76 -9.87
N GLY A 375 7.76 -11.39 -10.43
CA GLY A 375 6.53 -12.21 -10.37
C GLY A 375 5.83 -12.16 -9.01
N LEU A 376 6.08 -11.13 -8.21
CA LEU A 376 5.44 -10.90 -6.91
C LEU A 376 4.35 -9.82 -7.02
N THR A 377 3.47 -9.78 -6.04
CA THR A 377 2.52 -8.66 -5.85
C THR A 377 3.04 -7.66 -4.82
N ALA A 378 2.37 -6.53 -4.71
CA ALA A 378 2.67 -5.49 -3.73
C ALA A 378 1.46 -5.12 -2.88
N ASP A 379 1.73 -4.62 -1.69
CA ASP A 379 0.77 -3.94 -0.82
C ASP A 379 1.37 -2.60 -0.42
N ILE A 380 0.68 -1.48 -0.68
CA ILE A 380 1.06 -0.19 -0.12
C ILE A 380 0.47 -0.14 1.29
N SER A 381 1.29 -0.43 2.31
CA SER A 381 0.80 -0.89 3.60
C SER A 381 0.60 0.21 4.65
N GLU A 382 1.40 1.29 4.61
CA GLU A 382 1.48 2.30 5.69
C GLU A 382 1.63 3.75 5.15
N LEU A 383 0.98 4.05 4.03
CA LEU A 383 1.14 5.29 3.28
C LEU A 383 0.93 6.53 4.16
N ASP A 384 1.98 7.33 4.24
CA ASP A 384 1.94 8.69 4.73
C ASP A 384 2.95 9.53 3.92
N THR A 385 2.75 10.85 3.82
CA THR A 385 3.66 11.69 3.02
C THR A 385 4.00 12.94 3.79
N GLN A 386 5.12 12.89 4.50
CA GLN A 386 5.58 14.00 5.33
C GLN A 386 5.89 15.23 4.49
N VAL A 387 5.51 16.37 5.03
CA VAL A 387 5.64 17.67 4.39
C VAL A 387 7.01 18.30 4.67
N TRP A 388 7.70 17.86 5.71
CA TRP A 388 9.09 18.23 6.02
C TRP A 388 9.79 17.11 6.80
N GLU A 389 11.13 17.20 6.88
CA GLU A 389 11.98 16.33 7.69
C GLU A 389 12.82 17.14 8.67
N ALA A 390 13.49 16.45 9.59
CA ALA A 390 14.43 17.08 10.50
C ALA A 390 15.62 17.77 9.79
N TRP A 391 15.99 17.36 8.58
CA TRP A 391 17.16 17.89 7.85
C TRP A 391 16.86 18.58 6.50
N ASN A 392 15.59 18.70 6.09
CA ASN A 392 15.20 19.36 4.83
C ASN A 392 14.48 20.70 5.04
N GLY A 393 14.55 21.24 6.26
CA GLY A 393 13.90 22.48 6.68
C GLY A 393 12.82 22.16 7.69
N GLN A 394 13.07 22.48 8.96
CA GLN A 394 12.06 22.37 10.01
C GLN A 394 11.31 23.69 10.15
N PRO A 395 10.05 23.67 10.61
CA PRO A 395 9.47 24.87 11.16
C PRO A 395 10.35 25.44 12.29
N GLU A 396 10.46 26.77 12.46
CA GLU A 396 11.27 27.33 13.56
C GLU A 396 10.65 26.97 14.92
N GLY A 397 11.53 26.60 15.85
CA GLY A 397 11.19 26.27 17.23
C GLY A 397 10.94 24.77 17.46
N ASP A 398 11.15 24.34 18.71
CA ASP A 398 10.98 22.93 19.10
C ASP A 398 9.50 22.54 19.26
N ASP A 399 8.61 23.52 19.44
CA ASP A 399 7.17 23.30 19.61
C ASP A 399 6.44 23.21 18.27
N ARG A 400 6.31 21.99 17.77
CA ARG A 400 5.59 21.69 16.52
C ARG A 400 4.06 21.62 16.71
N SER A 401 3.55 21.74 17.92
CA SER A 401 2.10 21.71 18.18
C SER A 401 1.36 22.90 17.56
N GLN A 402 2.08 23.92 17.12
CA GLN A 402 1.55 25.10 16.45
C GLN A 402 1.30 24.85 14.95
N TYR A 403 1.80 23.76 14.34
CA TYR A 403 1.68 23.51 12.89
C TYR A 403 0.60 22.48 12.53
N ARG A 404 -0.47 22.39 13.32
CA ARG A 404 -1.51 21.35 13.15
C ARG A 404 -2.30 21.45 11.84
N ASP A 405 -2.33 22.63 11.22
CA ASP A 405 -2.92 22.86 9.91
C ASP A 405 -1.98 23.75 9.08
N LEU A 406 -1.62 23.29 7.88
CA LEU A 406 -0.74 24.02 6.96
C LEU A 406 -1.35 25.32 6.46
N THR A 407 -2.65 25.51 6.62
CA THR A 407 -3.35 26.69 6.14
C THR A 407 -3.71 27.67 7.25
N ASP A 408 -3.40 27.39 8.52
CA ASP A 408 -3.79 28.24 9.66
C ASP A 408 -3.00 29.57 9.70
N PRO A 409 -3.58 30.70 9.27
CA PRO A 409 -2.87 31.97 9.15
C PRO A 409 -2.50 32.61 10.49
N SER A 410 -3.01 32.10 11.63
CA SER A 410 -2.64 32.61 12.95
C SER A 410 -1.21 32.24 13.34
N VAL A 411 -0.66 31.21 12.71
CA VAL A 411 0.69 30.71 12.93
C VAL A 411 1.59 31.37 11.89
N LYS A 412 2.58 32.15 12.32
CA LYS A 412 3.53 32.82 11.40
C LYS A 412 4.27 31.78 10.54
N ASP A 413 4.50 32.09 9.27
CA ASP A 413 5.39 31.32 8.42
C ASP A 413 6.81 31.40 8.96
N ARG A 414 7.25 30.30 9.58
CA ARG A 414 8.56 30.17 10.17
C ARG A 414 9.20 28.90 9.66
N ILE A 415 9.84 28.97 8.51
CA ILE A 415 10.71 27.88 8.02
C ILE A 415 12.12 28.23 8.46
N SER A 416 12.71 27.38 9.31
CA SER A 416 14.09 27.55 9.78
C SER A 416 15.04 27.60 8.58
N ARG A 417 15.95 28.58 8.59
CA ARG A 417 16.90 28.85 7.51
C ARG A 417 18.34 28.48 7.85
N ASP A 418 18.60 28.09 9.10
CA ASP A 418 19.93 27.75 9.57
C ASP A 418 20.18 26.25 9.42
N GLY A 419 21.21 25.89 8.64
CA GLY A 419 21.63 24.49 8.41
C GLY A 419 20.77 23.69 7.42
N PHE A 420 19.55 24.16 7.09
CA PHE A 420 18.60 23.44 6.23
C PHE A 420 17.95 24.39 5.23
N THR A 421 18.18 24.18 3.93
CA THR A 421 17.89 25.21 2.93
C THR A 421 17.05 24.75 1.73
N TYR A 422 16.61 23.49 1.67
CA TYR A 422 15.98 22.95 0.44
C TYR A 422 14.80 23.81 -0.04
N TRP A 423 13.91 24.20 0.87
CA TRP A 423 12.74 25.02 0.53
C TRP A 423 12.99 26.54 0.57
N VAL A 424 14.17 26.98 1.03
CA VAL A 424 14.49 28.40 1.17
C VAL A 424 14.55 29.05 -0.21
N GLY A 425 13.67 30.01 -0.47
CA GLY A 425 13.56 30.69 -1.75
C GLY A 425 12.78 29.92 -2.83
N LYS A 426 12.33 28.69 -2.55
CA LYS A 426 11.51 27.87 -3.48
C LYS A 426 10.01 27.99 -3.24
N ILE A 427 9.62 28.26 -2.00
CA ILE A 427 8.23 28.49 -1.61
C ILE A 427 8.13 29.81 -0.84
N THR A 428 6.99 30.48 -0.95
CA THR A 428 6.73 31.75 -0.25
C THR A 428 6.00 31.56 1.08
N ASN A 429 5.16 30.53 1.20
CA ASN A 429 4.44 30.19 2.43
C ASN A 429 4.19 28.68 2.55
N ARG A 430 3.78 28.22 3.74
CA ARG A 430 3.53 26.79 4.00
C ARG A 430 2.32 26.20 3.25
N ALA A 431 1.37 27.01 2.80
CA ALA A 431 0.21 26.49 2.07
C ALA A 431 0.60 26.01 0.66
N GLU A 432 1.74 26.46 0.13
CA GLU A 432 2.36 25.83 -1.03
C GLU A 432 2.76 24.38 -0.76
N LEU A 433 3.23 24.06 0.45
CA LEU A 433 3.59 22.70 0.81
C LEU A 433 2.38 21.75 0.76
N GLU A 434 1.17 22.22 1.08
CA GLU A 434 -0.04 21.41 0.93
C GLU A 434 -0.33 21.09 -0.55
N LYS A 435 -0.10 22.04 -1.47
CA LYS A 435 -0.23 21.81 -2.92
C LYS A 435 0.81 20.81 -3.42
N ILE A 436 2.04 20.92 -2.93
CA ILE A 436 3.15 20.01 -3.24
C ILE A 436 2.81 18.59 -2.76
N GLN A 437 2.32 18.46 -1.53
CA GLN A 437 1.85 17.20 -0.98
C GLN A 437 0.70 16.61 -1.82
N ALA A 438 -0.28 17.44 -2.20
CA ALA A 438 -1.39 17.01 -3.05
C ALA A 438 -0.92 16.54 -4.43
N GLN A 439 0.05 17.24 -5.04
CA GLN A 439 0.69 16.83 -6.29
C GLN A 439 1.33 15.44 -6.14
N ARG A 440 2.14 15.22 -5.11
CA ARG A 440 2.79 13.91 -4.87
C ARG A 440 1.78 12.79 -4.66
N PHE A 441 0.73 13.02 -3.88
CA PHE A 441 -0.34 12.03 -3.74
C PHE A 441 -1.05 11.73 -5.07
N ALA A 442 -1.32 12.75 -5.90
CA ALA A 442 -1.93 12.51 -7.22
C ALA A 442 -1.02 11.62 -8.08
N GLU A 443 0.28 11.88 -8.10
CA GLU A 443 1.26 11.10 -8.85
C GLU A 443 1.36 9.66 -8.31
N TYR A 444 1.44 9.46 -7.00
CA TYR A 444 1.44 8.12 -6.40
C TYR A 444 0.19 7.33 -6.77
N PHE A 445 -1.00 7.92 -6.61
CA PHE A 445 -2.24 7.22 -6.95
C PHE A 445 -2.42 7.00 -8.45
N ALA A 446 -1.82 7.85 -9.29
CA ALA A 446 -1.74 7.60 -10.73
C ALA A 446 -0.89 6.35 -11.02
N VAL A 447 0.27 6.21 -10.38
CA VAL A 447 1.11 5.00 -10.44
C VAL A 447 0.34 3.80 -9.89
N TYR A 448 -0.24 3.88 -8.69
CA TYR A 448 -0.97 2.74 -8.09
C TYR A 448 -2.12 2.25 -8.98
N LYS A 449 -2.89 3.14 -9.60
CA LYS A 449 -3.94 2.73 -10.54
C LYS A 449 -3.37 2.00 -11.74
N LYS A 450 -2.19 2.41 -12.20
CA LYS A 450 -1.56 1.87 -13.39
C LYS A 450 -0.89 0.51 -13.17
N TYR A 451 -0.52 0.19 -11.93
CA TYR A 451 -0.02 -1.12 -11.50
C TYR A 451 -1.07 -1.92 -10.71
N SER A 452 -2.35 -1.56 -10.80
CA SER A 452 -3.41 -2.10 -9.93
C SER A 452 -3.63 -3.61 -10.04
N THR A 453 -3.25 -4.26 -11.13
CA THR A 453 -3.22 -5.74 -11.23
C THR A 453 -2.36 -6.37 -10.14
N TYR A 454 -1.26 -5.70 -9.80
CA TYR A 454 -0.24 -6.21 -8.88
C TYR A 454 -0.37 -5.66 -7.47
N ILE A 455 -1.25 -4.68 -7.25
CA ILE A 455 -1.43 -4.04 -5.94
C ILE A 455 -2.73 -4.55 -5.33
N HIS A 456 -2.64 -5.15 -4.15
CA HIS A 456 -3.83 -5.64 -3.46
C HIS A 456 -4.52 -4.57 -2.61
N ARG A 457 -3.73 -3.72 -1.94
CA ARG A 457 -4.23 -2.71 -1.00
C ARG A 457 -3.35 -1.46 -1.01
N VAL A 458 -3.99 -0.32 -0.80
CA VAL A 458 -3.34 0.95 -0.45
C VAL A 458 -3.92 1.47 0.86
N THR A 459 -3.11 1.50 1.91
CA THR A 459 -3.54 1.85 3.27
C THR A 459 -2.81 3.07 3.78
N PHE A 460 -3.57 4.03 4.30
CA PHE A 460 -3.03 5.21 4.97
C PHE A 460 -2.70 4.92 6.45
N TRP A 461 -1.57 5.41 6.95
CA TRP A 461 -1.14 5.22 8.34
C TRP A 461 -1.58 6.37 9.26
N GLY A 462 -2.89 6.63 9.24
CA GLY A 462 -3.55 7.65 10.06
C GLY A 462 -4.85 8.16 9.43
N LEU A 463 -5.83 8.53 10.25
CA LEU A 463 -7.10 9.10 9.75
C LEU A 463 -6.99 10.59 9.42
N THR A 464 -6.26 11.33 10.24
CA THR A 464 -6.01 12.77 10.10
C THR A 464 -4.56 13.05 10.44
N ASP A 465 -4.07 14.24 10.10
CA ASP A 465 -2.72 14.67 10.47
C ASP A 465 -2.44 14.46 11.97
N GLN A 466 -3.42 14.77 12.84
CA GLN A 466 -3.26 14.64 14.29
C GLN A 466 -3.29 13.18 14.80
N LEU A 467 -3.91 12.27 14.05
CA LEU A 467 -4.07 10.86 14.41
C LEU A 467 -3.04 9.97 13.70
N SER A 468 -1.92 10.56 13.30
CA SER A 468 -0.76 9.84 12.77
C SER A 468 0.36 9.82 13.80
N TRP A 469 1.14 8.74 13.84
CA TRP A 469 2.38 8.67 14.61
C TRP A 469 3.40 9.77 14.25
N ARG A 470 3.28 10.35 13.04
CA ARG A 470 4.09 11.46 12.52
C ARG A 470 3.33 12.79 12.53
N ALA A 471 2.43 13.00 13.49
CA ALA A 471 1.50 14.14 13.52
C ALA A 471 2.16 15.52 13.36
N THR A 472 3.43 15.67 13.76
CA THR A 472 4.18 16.92 13.65
C THR A 472 4.71 17.24 12.24
N HIS A 473 4.32 16.46 11.22
CA HIS A 473 4.75 16.59 9.82
C HIS A 473 3.59 16.63 8.81
N ASN A 474 2.35 16.77 9.30
CA ASN A 474 1.11 16.85 8.52
C ASN A 474 0.97 15.82 7.37
N PRO A 475 1.14 14.51 7.64
CA PRO A 475 1.45 13.57 6.58
C PRO A 475 0.21 12.92 5.91
N GLN A 476 -0.99 13.22 6.39
CA GLN A 476 -2.25 12.61 5.98
C GLN A 476 -3.05 13.50 5.03
N ILE A 477 -4.16 12.97 4.50
CA ILE A 477 -5.02 13.66 3.53
C ILE A 477 -6.18 14.43 4.18
N PHE A 478 -6.35 14.34 5.49
CA PHE A 478 -7.35 15.08 6.26
C PHE A 478 -6.68 15.89 7.37
N ASN A 479 -7.17 17.11 7.58
CA ASN A 479 -6.76 17.97 8.69
C ASN A 479 -7.23 17.40 10.03
N SER A 480 -6.72 17.96 11.13
CA SER A 480 -7.07 17.53 12.50
C SER A 480 -8.57 17.57 12.83
N ASP A 481 -9.33 18.42 12.14
CA ASP A 481 -10.78 18.60 12.26
C ASP A 481 -11.58 17.75 11.25
N PHE A 482 -10.93 16.81 10.57
CA PHE A 482 -11.47 15.96 9.50
C PHE A 482 -11.83 16.69 8.20
N SER A 483 -11.48 17.97 8.08
CA SER A 483 -11.67 18.67 6.81
C SER A 483 -10.71 18.14 5.74
N GLU A 484 -11.21 18.06 4.51
CA GLU A 484 -10.47 17.54 3.36
C GLU A 484 -9.32 18.48 3.00
N LYS A 485 -8.07 17.99 3.01
CA LYS A 485 -6.92 18.69 2.42
C LYS A 485 -6.99 18.67 0.90
N LEU A 486 -6.16 19.46 0.24
CA LEU A 486 -5.94 19.33 -1.20
C LEU A 486 -5.51 17.92 -1.60
N ALA A 487 -4.74 17.25 -0.74
CA ALA A 487 -4.35 15.86 -0.91
C ALA A 487 -5.56 14.90 -1.01
N ALA A 488 -6.62 15.09 -0.23
CA ALA A 488 -7.83 14.26 -0.36
C ALA A 488 -8.48 14.42 -1.74
N VAL A 489 -8.49 15.63 -2.29
CA VAL A 489 -9.02 15.90 -3.63
C VAL A 489 -8.16 15.25 -4.71
N ALA A 490 -6.84 15.41 -4.60
CA ALA A 490 -5.85 14.78 -5.47
C ALA A 490 -5.96 13.25 -5.49
N VAL A 491 -6.06 12.63 -4.31
CA VAL A 491 -6.25 11.18 -4.17
C VAL A 491 -7.58 10.73 -4.74
N ALA A 492 -8.67 11.50 -4.61
CA ALA A 492 -9.98 11.07 -5.09
C ALA A 492 -10.13 11.16 -6.63
N ASP A 493 -9.31 11.98 -7.30
CA ASP A 493 -9.34 12.18 -8.76
C ASP A 493 -7.94 12.59 -9.28
N PRO A 494 -6.96 11.66 -9.28
CA PRO A 494 -5.59 11.97 -9.67
C PRO A 494 -5.51 12.39 -11.14
N GLU A 495 -6.35 11.83 -12.02
CA GLU A 495 -6.38 12.22 -13.43
C GLU A 495 -6.69 13.70 -13.63
N ARG A 496 -7.75 14.18 -12.95
CA ARG A 496 -8.11 15.60 -13.03
C ARG A 496 -7.03 16.49 -12.46
N TRP A 497 -6.42 16.09 -11.33
CA TRP A 497 -5.35 16.85 -10.70
C TRP A 497 -4.14 16.98 -11.64
N LEU A 498 -3.72 15.87 -12.26
CA LEU A 498 -2.57 15.81 -13.17
C LEU A 498 -2.88 16.29 -14.60
N GLY A 499 -4.10 16.74 -14.89
CA GLY A 499 -4.51 17.15 -16.24
C GLY A 499 -4.57 16.01 -17.26
N ILE A 500 -4.64 14.76 -16.81
CA ILE A 500 -4.73 13.58 -17.66
C ILE A 500 -6.14 13.48 -18.24
N ARG A 501 -6.24 13.34 -19.56
CA ARG A 501 -7.53 13.13 -20.25
C ARG A 501 -7.91 11.64 -20.22
N GLY A 502 -9.07 11.33 -19.64
CA GLY A 502 -9.58 9.97 -19.53
C GLY A 502 -9.21 9.31 -18.21
N GLN A 503 -9.58 8.04 -18.03
CA GLN A 503 -9.24 7.29 -16.83
C GLN A 503 -7.88 6.61 -16.98
N ILE A 504 -7.07 6.65 -15.92
CA ILE A 504 -5.89 5.80 -15.80
C ILE A 504 -6.38 4.37 -15.60
N THR A 505 -6.00 3.50 -16.52
CA THR A 505 -6.36 2.09 -16.49
C THR A 505 -5.14 1.21 -16.64
N ASP A 506 -5.09 0.17 -15.83
CA ASP A 506 -4.17 -0.92 -15.97
C ASP A 506 -4.75 -1.94 -16.95
N THR A 507 -4.01 -2.17 -18.03
CA THR A 507 -4.37 -3.07 -19.13
C THR A 507 -3.46 -4.30 -19.21
N SER A 508 -2.48 -4.42 -18.30
CA SER A 508 -1.40 -5.41 -18.36
C SER A 508 -1.96 -6.84 -18.47
N THR A 509 -2.84 -7.24 -17.55
CA THR A 509 -3.48 -8.57 -17.58
C THR A 509 -4.26 -8.78 -18.87
N LEU A 510 -5.09 -7.81 -19.29
CA LEU A 510 -5.87 -7.94 -20.52
C LEU A 510 -4.97 -8.14 -21.75
N GLN A 511 -3.86 -7.42 -21.81
CA GLN A 511 -2.88 -7.54 -22.89
C GLN A 511 -2.21 -8.93 -22.88
N ALA A 512 -1.80 -9.42 -21.71
CA ALA A 512 -1.24 -10.76 -21.55
C ALA A 512 -2.24 -11.86 -21.95
N THR A 513 -3.50 -11.78 -21.49
CA THR A 513 -4.55 -12.74 -21.84
C THR A 513 -4.88 -12.69 -23.33
N ILE A 514 -4.87 -11.51 -23.97
CA ILE A 514 -5.01 -11.39 -25.42
C ILE A 514 -3.84 -12.06 -26.16
N ALA A 515 -2.61 -11.90 -25.67
CA ALA A 515 -1.43 -12.53 -26.25
C ALA A 515 -1.53 -14.06 -26.15
N HIS A 516 -1.90 -14.59 -24.97
CA HIS A 516 -2.14 -16.01 -24.76
C HIS A 516 -3.24 -16.53 -25.70
N ALA A 517 -4.40 -15.85 -25.76
CA ALA A 517 -5.51 -16.24 -26.63
C ALA A 517 -5.12 -16.32 -28.11
N LYS A 518 -4.20 -15.45 -28.58
CA LYS A 518 -3.69 -15.46 -29.96
C LYS A 518 -2.75 -16.62 -30.23
N ALA A 519 -2.04 -17.12 -29.22
CA ALA A 519 -1.10 -18.22 -29.35
C ALA A 519 -1.80 -19.60 -29.42
N ILE A 520 -3.05 -19.70 -28.99
CA ILE A 520 -3.83 -20.95 -29.02
C ILE A 520 -4.22 -21.31 -30.46
N ASP A 521 -3.86 -22.51 -30.93
CA ASP A 521 -4.37 -23.05 -32.18
C ASP A 521 -5.83 -23.52 -32.04
N LEU A 522 -6.76 -22.60 -32.27
CA LEU A 522 -8.20 -22.85 -32.15
C LEU A 522 -8.75 -23.94 -33.09
N ARG A 523 -7.99 -24.43 -34.08
CA ARG A 523 -8.41 -25.55 -34.95
C ARG A 523 -8.42 -26.89 -34.24
N THR A 524 -7.74 -26.99 -33.09
CA THR A 524 -7.69 -28.21 -32.26
C THR A 524 -8.95 -28.40 -31.40
N TYR A 525 -9.80 -27.38 -31.31
CA TYR A 525 -10.97 -27.33 -30.44
C TYR A 525 -12.29 -27.29 -31.21
N THR A 526 -13.40 -27.62 -30.54
CA THR A 526 -14.72 -27.60 -31.17
C THR A 526 -15.08 -26.23 -31.75
N PRO A 527 -15.86 -26.16 -32.84
CA PRO A 527 -16.28 -24.88 -33.43
C PRO A 527 -16.99 -23.95 -32.44
N LYS A 528 -17.77 -24.53 -31.50
CA LYS A 528 -18.53 -23.77 -30.50
C LYS A 528 -17.59 -23.09 -29.49
N SER A 529 -16.68 -23.84 -28.86
CA SER A 529 -15.74 -23.27 -27.89
C SER A 529 -14.75 -22.31 -28.55
N ALA A 530 -14.28 -22.63 -29.76
CA ALA A 530 -13.43 -21.74 -30.55
C ALA A 530 -14.12 -20.42 -30.92
N ALA A 531 -15.42 -20.44 -31.25
CA ALA A 531 -16.19 -19.22 -31.53
C ALA A 531 -16.38 -18.35 -30.28
N ALA A 532 -16.53 -18.96 -29.09
CA ALA A 532 -16.61 -18.23 -27.84
C ALA A 532 -15.32 -17.45 -27.55
N VAL A 533 -14.15 -18.08 -27.68
CA VAL A 533 -12.84 -17.42 -27.53
C VAL A 533 -12.69 -16.27 -28.54
N ARG A 534 -13.03 -16.49 -29.82
CA ARG A 534 -12.97 -15.41 -30.84
C ARG A 534 -13.84 -14.21 -30.48
N LYS A 535 -15.05 -14.45 -29.97
CA LYS A 535 -15.97 -13.38 -29.54
C LYS A 535 -15.39 -12.61 -28.35
N ALA A 536 -14.94 -13.33 -27.31
CA ALA A 536 -14.33 -12.70 -26.13
C ALA A 536 -13.07 -11.91 -26.50
N LEU A 537 -12.22 -12.46 -27.38
CA LEU A 537 -11.03 -11.79 -27.91
C LEU A 537 -11.38 -10.49 -28.67
N GLY A 538 -12.49 -10.48 -29.42
CA GLY A 538 -13.01 -9.28 -30.07
C GLY A 538 -13.42 -8.20 -29.06
N ASN A 539 -14.16 -8.58 -28.01
CA ASN A 539 -14.56 -7.67 -26.94
C ASN A 539 -13.35 -7.11 -26.19
N ALA A 540 -12.37 -7.96 -25.86
CA ALA A 540 -11.12 -7.61 -25.21
C ALA A 540 -10.33 -6.55 -26.01
N LYS A 541 -10.14 -6.78 -27.31
CA LYS A 541 -9.50 -5.80 -28.21
C LYS A 541 -10.26 -4.47 -28.27
N ALA A 542 -11.60 -4.51 -28.29
CA ALA A 542 -12.41 -3.31 -28.31
C ALA A 542 -12.34 -2.50 -27.00
N ALA A 543 -12.19 -3.17 -25.85
CA ALA A 543 -12.00 -2.51 -24.56
C ALA A 543 -10.68 -1.72 -24.54
N LEU A 544 -9.59 -2.30 -25.06
CA LEU A 544 -8.29 -1.61 -25.18
C LEU A 544 -8.36 -0.40 -26.12
N ALA A 545 -8.91 -0.59 -27.33
CA ALA A 545 -8.92 0.46 -28.35
C ALA A 545 -9.73 1.71 -27.96
N LYS A 546 -10.74 1.57 -27.10
CA LYS A 546 -11.64 2.66 -26.70
C LYS A 546 -11.22 3.39 -25.42
N GLY A 547 -10.11 2.99 -24.77
CA GLY A 547 -9.75 3.52 -23.44
C GLY A 547 -10.85 3.26 -22.42
N ALA A 548 -11.31 2.02 -22.32
CA ALA A 548 -12.41 1.64 -21.42
C ALA A 548 -12.04 1.84 -19.94
N SER A 549 -13.04 1.99 -19.07
CA SER A 549 -12.83 2.07 -17.61
C SER A 549 -12.25 0.76 -17.05
N GLN A 550 -11.60 0.82 -15.88
CA GLN A 550 -11.01 -0.37 -15.25
C GLN A 550 -12.03 -1.51 -15.07
N ALA A 551 -13.25 -1.22 -14.62
CA ALA A 551 -14.33 -2.21 -14.52
C ALA A 551 -14.64 -2.94 -15.85
N LYS A 552 -14.48 -2.27 -17.00
CA LYS A 552 -14.69 -2.86 -18.32
C LYS A 552 -13.48 -3.67 -18.75
N VAL A 553 -12.27 -3.20 -18.44
CA VAL A 553 -11.02 -3.96 -18.64
C VAL A 553 -11.09 -5.28 -17.87
N ASN A 554 -11.33 -5.22 -16.55
CA ASN A 554 -11.43 -6.41 -15.68
C ASN A 554 -12.48 -7.41 -16.18
N ARG A 555 -13.66 -6.91 -16.60
CA ARG A 555 -14.73 -7.75 -17.15
C ARG A 555 -14.30 -8.45 -18.44
N ALA A 556 -13.66 -7.71 -19.35
CA ALA A 556 -13.20 -8.26 -20.63
C ALA A 556 -12.09 -9.29 -20.43
N THR A 557 -11.18 -9.06 -19.47
CA THR A 557 -10.15 -10.03 -19.06
C THR A 557 -10.81 -11.33 -18.58
N ALA A 558 -11.69 -11.24 -17.59
CA ALA A 558 -12.33 -12.41 -17.01
C ALA A 558 -13.24 -13.16 -18.00
N GLU A 559 -13.88 -12.46 -18.94
CA GLU A 559 -14.63 -13.09 -20.04
C GLU A 559 -13.72 -13.87 -20.99
N LEU A 560 -12.54 -13.35 -21.30
CA LEU A 560 -11.57 -14.01 -22.17
C LEU A 560 -10.93 -15.22 -21.49
N GLU A 561 -10.51 -15.09 -20.23
CA GLU A 561 -9.97 -16.20 -19.43
C GLU A 561 -10.98 -17.34 -19.34
N ARG A 562 -12.23 -17.06 -18.93
CA ARG A 562 -13.29 -18.07 -18.88
C ARG A 562 -13.53 -18.74 -20.23
N ALA A 563 -13.44 -18.00 -21.33
CA ALA A 563 -13.61 -18.59 -22.65
C ALA A 563 -12.45 -19.53 -23.03
N ILE A 564 -11.22 -19.20 -22.62
CA ILE A 564 -10.03 -20.03 -22.80
C ILE A 564 -10.14 -21.30 -21.95
N ASP A 565 -10.50 -21.17 -20.67
CA ASP A 565 -10.62 -22.30 -19.74
C ASP A 565 -11.72 -23.30 -20.16
N GLN A 566 -12.73 -22.81 -20.89
CA GLN A 566 -13.84 -23.61 -21.42
C GLN A 566 -13.58 -24.18 -22.82
N LEU A 567 -12.34 -24.13 -23.31
CA LEU A 567 -11.96 -24.77 -24.57
C LEU A 567 -12.16 -26.28 -24.50
N GLN A 568 -12.86 -26.83 -25.49
CA GLN A 568 -13.16 -28.26 -25.58
C GLN A 568 -12.45 -28.86 -26.79
N LEU A 569 -11.57 -29.83 -26.58
CA LEU A 569 -10.91 -30.55 -27.67
C LEU A 569 -11.94 -31.25 -28.55
N HIS A 570 -11.62 -31.44 -29.83
CA HIS A 570 -12.33 -32.44 -30.62
C HIS A 570 -12.26 -33.78 -29.89
N LYS A 571 -13.40 -34.48 -29.72
CA LYS A 571 -13.37 -35.87 -29.26
C LYS A 571 -12.41 -36.64 -30.18
N PRO A 572 -11.48 -37.47 -29.64
CA PRO A 572 -10.67 -38.32 -30.50
C PRO A 572 -11.63 -39.14 -31.36
N HIS A 573 -11.36 -39.14 -32.67
CA HIS A 573 -12.10 -39.96 -33.60
C HIS A 573 -11.78 -41.42 -33.26
N HIS A 574 -12.59 -42.07 -32.44
CA HIS A 574 -12.51 -43.53 -32.33
C HIS A 574 -12.78 -44.08 -33.73
N PRO A 575 -11.87 -44.87 -34.32
CA PRO A 575 -12.16 -45.55 -35.57
C PRO A 575 -13.39 -46.43 -35.34
N LYS A 576 -14.33 -46.41 -36.29
CA LYS A 576 -15.48 -47.34 -36.26
C LYS A 576 -14.94 -48.76 -36.06
N PRO A 577 -15.54 -49.59 -35.18
CA PRO A 577 -15.12 -50.97 -35.01
C PRO A 577 -15.11 -51.66 -36.39
N VAL A 578 -13.97 -52.24 -36.74
CA VAL A 578 -13.83 -53.06 -37.94
C VAL A 578 -14.84 -54.21 -37.82
N PRO A 579 -15.72 -54.44 -38.83
CA PRO A 579 -16.64 -55.57 -38.78
C PRO A 579 -15.84 -56.88 -38.63
N PRO A 580 -16.33 -57.86 -37.85
CA PRO A 580 -15.58 -59.08 -37.57
C PRO A 580 -15.20 -59.80 -38.87
N LYS A 581 -13.95 -60.24 -38.96
CA LYS A 581 -13.46 -61.05 -40.09
C LYS A 581 -14.37 -62.29 -40.26
N PRO A 582 -14.74 -62.67 -41.49
CA PRO A 582 -15.46 -63.91 -41.74
C PRO A 582 -14.72 -65.10 -41.12
N ALA A 583 -15.47 -66.00 -40.48
CA ALA A 583 -14.90 -67.20 -39.87
C ALA A 583 -14.16 -68.06 -40.91
N PRO A 584 -13.01 -68.65 -40.57
CA PRO A 584 -12.28 -69.51 -41.49
C PRO A 584 -13.09 -70.78 -41.83
N PRO A 585 -12.98 -71.30 -43.06
CA PRO A 585 -13.75 -72.47 -43.50
C PRO A 585 -13.36 -73.71 -42.68
N LYS A 586 -14.38 -74.49 -42.28
CA LYS A 586 -14.22 -75.74 -41.53
C LYS A 586 -13.37 -76.75 -42.32
N PRO A 587 -12.44 -77.48 -41.68
CA PRO A 587 -11.65 -78.51 -42.34
C PRO A 587 -12.54 -79.70 -42.76
N PRO A 588 -12.24 -80.36 -43.89
CA PRO A 588 -13.05 -81.47 -44.38
C PRO A 588 -12.89 -82.71 -43.49
N HIS A 589 -14.02 -83.34 -43.15
CA HIS A 589 -14.04 -84.61 -42.43
C HIS A 589 -13.47 -85.75 -43.28
N PRO A 590 -12.69 -86.68 -42.70
CA PRO A 590 -12.25 -87.87 -43.40
C PRO A 590 -13.43 -88.84 -43.60
N ARG A 591 -13.56 -89.39 -44.80
CA ARG A 591 -14.42 -90.54 -45.12
C ARG A 591 -13.52 -91.74 -45.41
N PRO A 592 -14.01 -92.97 -45.17
CA PRO A 592 -13.27 -94.08 -44.56
C PRO A 592 -12.07 -94.60 -45.33
#